data_AF-A0A0C3ATU6-F1
#
_entry.id   AF-A0A0C3ATU6-F1
#
_cell.length_a   1.000
_cell.length_b   1.000
_cell.length_c   1.000
_cell.angle_alpha   90.00
_cell.angle_beta   90.00
_cell.angle_gamma   90.00
#
_symmetry.space_group_name_H-M   'P 1'
#
loop_
_entity.id
_entity.type
_entity.pdbx_description
1 polymer ?
#
loop_
_entity_poly.entity_id
_entity_poly.type
_entity_poly.pdbx_seq_one_letter_code
_entity_poly.pdbx_strand_id
1 'polypeptide(L)'
;MKLFLWQYISTNNGWIASSLHVAHAAERGPWLAKQLRIWTRAYINDHECLPFNQYGRWNVSLLEDEDLAQEIHVHLQSIGKYVKAMDIVHFLDTSEMKARLKLKKTISLATAQQWMRIMDYRWTKNPQGQFVDGHEREDVVEYRQLVFLPFWKNMEPSMRSWTKNIEDARPVTGPGMSAPHIIVWHHDESTFYANDRRKIRWVHSGETAVPYAKGEGASLMVADFVSADYGWLRSPDGTREARVLFKAGKARQGYFTNEDILSQAKNAMDILEEHYPDDKHVLLFDNATTHQKRADDALSARKMPKFTPAVGNNWGVETNIIGADGKPTYGPDGKILKTKVQMRDGTFADGSPQTFYFPEGHAREGVFKGMAVTCGSGPLLRMAGYSSLQISHNLFFRP
;
A
#
# COMPACT_ATOMS: atom_id res chain seq x y z
N MET A 1 -16.47 -51.45 3.79
CA MET A 1 -16.29 -52.90 4.11
C MET A 1 -14.96 -53.44 3.60
N LYS A 2 -14.60 -53.29 2.31
CA LYS A 2 -13.31 -53.75 1.75
C LYS A 2 -12.08 -53.32 2.54
N LEU A 3 -11.98 -52.02 2.85
CA LEU A 3 -10.89 -51.46 3.68
C LEU A 3 -10.84 -52.03 5.10
N PHE A 4 -12.00 -52.32 5.71
CA PHE A 4 -12.07 -52.94 7.03
C PHE A 4 -11.58 -54.39 7.02
N LEU A 5 -12.02 -55.21 6.07
CA LEU A 5 -11.55 -56.58 5.92
C LEU A 5 -10.06 -56.64 5.59
N TRP A 6 -9.59 -55.75 4.72
CA TRP A 6 -8.17 -55.62 4.41
C TRP A 6 -7.35 -55.27 5.67
N GLN A 7 -7.79 -54.27 6.43
CA GLN A 7 -7.14 -53.89 7.69
C GLN A 7 -7.15 -55.01 8.73
N TYR A 8 -8.24 -55.78 8.79
CA TYR A 8 -8.33 -56.94 9.68
C TYR A 8 -7.32 -58.03 9.32
N ILE A 9 -7.21 -58.38 8.04
CA ILE A 9 -6.27 -59.39 7.54
C ILE A 9 -4.82 -58.91 7.70
N SER A 10 -4.54 -57.64 7.42
CA SER A 10 -3.17 -57.10 7.42
C SER A 10 -2.60 -56.89 8.82
N THR A 11 -3.44 -56.54 9.80
CA THR A 11 -2.96 -56.19 11.15
C THR A 11 -3.26 -57.22 12.22
N ASN A 12 -4.16 -58.19 11.96
CA ASN A 12 -4.59 -59.24 12.89
C ASN A 12 -5.07 -58.74 14.28
N ASN A 13 -5.43 -57.46 14.39
CA ASN A 13 -5.76 -56.78 15.66
C ASN A 13 -7.20 -57.03 16.15
N GLY A 14 -7.88 -58.03 15.60
CA GLY A 14 -9.28 -58.32 15.92
C GLY A 14 -10.28 -57.35 15.29
N TRP A 15 -11.52 -57.81 15.11
CA TRP A 15 -12.57 -57.07 14.41
C TRP A 15 -12.88 -55.69 15.00
N ILE A 16 -12.81 -55.56 16.33
CA ILE A 16 -13.15 -54.31 17.02
C ILE A 16 -12.11 -53.24 16.72
N ALA A 17 -10.82 -53.51 16.93
CA ALA A 17 -9.76 -52.54 16.70
C ALA A 17 -9.65 -52.18 15.20
N SER A 18 -9.70 -53.16 14.30
CA SER A 18 -9.61 -52.90 12.86
C SER A 18 -10.81 -52.08 12.34
N SER A 19 -12.03 -52.30 12.86
CA SER A 19 -13.20 -51.49 12.46
C SER A 19 -13.16 -50.08 13.03
N LEU A 20 -12.59 -49.90 14.24
CA LEU A 20 -12.42 -48.58 14.84
C LEU A 20 -11.37 -47.76 14.08
N HIS A 21 -10.25 -48.39 13.71
CA HIS A 21 -9.18 -47.76 12.95
C HIS A 21 -9.68 -47.25 11.59
N VAL A 22 -10.45 -48.06 10.86
CA VAL A 22 -11.03 -47.65 9.57
C VAL A 22 -12.10 -46.57 9.74
N ALA A 23 -12.88 -46.59 10.83
CA ALA A 23 -13.83 -45.52 11.12
C ALA A 23 -13.12 -44.19 11.41
N HIS A 24 -12.03 -44.22 12.20
CA HIS A 24 -11.20 -43.05 12.47
C HIS A 24 -10.52 -42.50 11.21
N ALA A 25 -9.99 -43.36 10.35
CA ALA A 25 -9.41 -42.96 9.06
C ALA A 25 -10.43 -42.30 8.12
N ALA A 26 -11.72 -42.58 8.30
CA ALA A 26 -12.80 -41.94 7.57
C ALA A 26 -13.39 -40.70 8.30
N GLU A 27 -12.74 -40.22 9.37
CA GLU A 27 -13.21 -39.12 10.22
C GLU A 27 -14.62 -39.34 10.80
N ARG A 28 -14.90 -40.59 11.18
CA ARG A 28 -16.18 -41.00 11.77
C ARG A 28 -15.97 -41.71 13.10
N GLY A 29 -17.00 -41.67 13.93
CA GLY A 29 -16.97 -42.21 15.29
C GLY A 29 -17.33 -43.70 15.41
N PRO A 30 -17.43 -44.21 16.66
CA PRO A 30 -17.70 -45.62 16.98
C PRO A 30 -18.97 -46.20 16.35
N TRP A 31 -19.94 -45.35 15.99
CA TRP A 31 -21.14 -45.77 15.27
C TRP A 31 -20.81 -46.40 13.91
N LEU A 32 -19.92 -45.79 13.12
CA LEU A 32 -19.52 -46.36 11.83
C LEU A 32 -18.77 -47.67 12.03
N ALA A 33 -17.90 -47.76 13.04
CA ALA A 33 -17.23 -49.02 13.37
C ALA A 33 -18.23 -50.15 13.68
N LYS A 34 -19.31 -49.84 14.41
CA LYS A 34 -20.39 -50.79 14.69
C LYS A 34 -21.12 -51.21 13.41
N GLN A 35 -21.47 -50.26 12.55
CA GLN A 35 -22.14 -50.55 11.27
C GLN A 35 -21.26 -51.37 10.34
N LEU A 36 -19.97 -51.06 10.22
CA LEU A 36 -19.01 -51.83 9.44
C LEU A 36 -18.98 -53.29 9.89
N ARG A 37 -18.99 -53.57 11.20
CA ARG A 37 -19.04 -54.95 11.70
C ARG A 37 -20.38 -55.64 11.39
N ILE A 38 -21.50 -54.93 11.51
CA ILE A 38 -22.83 -55.47 11.19
C ILE A 38 -22.93 -55.82 9.70
N TRP A 39 -22.60 -54.88 8.82
CA TRP A 39 -22.64 -55.10 7.36
C TRP A 39 -21.67 -56.17 6.91
N THR A 40 -20.46 -56.22 7.47
CA THR A 40 -19.49 -57.26 7.11
C THR A 40 -19.94 -58.65 7.57
N ARG A 41 -20.60 -58.77 8.74
CA ARG A 41 -21.19 -60.05 9.17
C ARG A 41 -22.38 -60.46 8.31
N ALA A 42 -23.24 -59.52 7.96
CA ALA A 42 -24.36 -59.77 7.05
C ALA A 42 -23.86 -60.26 5.68
N TYR A 43 -22.83 -59.61 5.14
CA TYR A 43 -22.19 -59.99 3.87
C TYR A 43 -21.49 -61.35 3.92
N ILE A 44 -20.87 -61.75 5.05
CA ILE A 44 -20.26 -63.08 5.19
C ILE A 44 -21.35 -64.17 5.21
N ASN A 45 -22.49 -63.89 5.84
CA ASN A 45 -23.59 -64.85 5.94
C ASN A 45 -24.37 -64.98 4.63
N ASP A 46 -24.48 -63.89 3.87
CA ASP A 46 -25.11 -63.84 2.56
C ASP A 46 -24.34 -62.84 1.68
N HIS A 47 -23.66 -63.38 0.66
CA HIS A 47 -22.81 -62.60 -0.23
C HIS A 47 -23.62 -61.63 -1.14
N GLU A 48 -24.95 -61.79 -1.22
CA GLU A 48 -25.83 -60.85 -1.92
C GLU A 48 -26.33 -59.72 -1.00
N CYS A 49 -26.14 -59.84 0.32
CA CYS A 49 -26.58 -58.87 1.33
C CYS A 49 -25.58 -57.71 1.47
N LEU A 50 -25.55 -56.83 0.47
CA LEU A 50 -24.77 -55.58 0.51
C LEU A 50 -25.54 -54.47 1.25
N PRO A 51 -24.85 -53.57 1.99
CA PRO A 51 -25.51 -52.48 2.71
C PRO A 51 -26.26 -51.57 1.74
N PHE A 52 -27.57 -51.48 1.95
CA PHE A 52 -28.49 -50.66 1.18
C PHE A 52 -28.46 -49.21 1.69
N ASN A 53 -28.22 -48.24 0.80
CA ASN A 53 -28.32 -46.83 1.15
C ASN A 53 -29.79 -46.40 1.19
N GLN A 54 -30.27 -45.99 2.35
CA GLN A 54 -31.65 -45.49 2.54
C GLN A 54 -31.92 -44.17 1.78
N TYR A 55 -30.87 -43.46 1.34
CA TYR A 55 -30.96 -42.16 0.66
C TYR A 55 -30.73 -42.19 -0.86
N GLY A 56 -30.65 -43.38 -1.49
CA GLY A 56 -30.57 -43.54 -2.96
C GLY A 56 -29.17 -43.76 -3.54
N ARG A 57 -29.03 -43.61 -4.87
CA ARG A 57 -27.78 -43.85 -5.63
C ARG A 57 -26.71 -42.81 -5.26
N TRP A 58 -25.46 -43.26 -5.17
CA TRP A 58 -24.29 -42.38 -5.13
C TRP A 58 -24.17 -41.63 -6.46
N ASN A 59 -24.61 -40.37 -6.51
CA ASN A 59 -24.25 -39.48 -7.60
C ASN A 59 -22.97 -38.74 -7.19
N VAL A 60 -21.82 -39.36 -7.45
CA VAL A 60 -20.52 -38.70 -7.35
C VAL A 60 -20.53 -37.55 -8.37
N SER A 61 -20.21 -36.33 -7.93
CA SER A 61 -20.11 -35.20 -8.85
C SER A 61 -18.99 -35.45 -9.84
N LEU A 62 -19.16 -35.11 -11.13
CA LEU A 62 -18.05 -35.17 -12.10
C LEU A 62 -16.86 -34.29 -11.64
N LEU A 63 -17.10 -33.26 -10.83
CA LEU A 63 -16.06 -32.40 -10.28
C LEU A 63 -15.21 -33.08 -9.19
N GLU A 64 -15.58 -34.25 -8.68
CA GLU A 64 -14.72 -35.04 -7.77
C GLU A 64 -13.55 -35.70 -8.52
N ASP A 65 -13.59 -35.72 -9.85
CA ASP A 65 -12.43 -36.04 -10.68
C ASP A 65 -11.46 -34.83 -10.68
N GLU A 66 -10.34 -34.98 -9.97
CA GLU A 66 -9.32 -33.94 -9.80
C GLU A 66 -8.72 -33.49 -11.14
N ASP A 67 -8.57 -34.40 -12.11
CA ASP A 67 -8.03 -34.08 -13.43
C ASP A 67 -9.00 -33.18 -14.19
N LEU A 68 -10.30 -33.50 -14.16
CA LEU A 68 -11.34 -32.68 -14.78
C LEU A 68 -11.47 -31.31 -14.09
N ALA A 69 -11.39 -31.27 -12.76
CA ALA A 69 -11.44 -30.02 -12.01
C ALA A 69 -10.25 -29.10 -12.39
N GLN A 70 -9.05 -29.67 -12.54
CA GLN A 70 -7.86 -28.94 -12.95
C GLN A 70 -7.96 -28.44 -14.40
N GLU A 71 -8.47 -29.25 -15.34
CA GLU A 71 -8.69 -28.83 -16.72
C GLU A 71 -9.69 -27.66 -16.82
N ILE A 72 -10.79 -27.73 -16.06
CA ILE A 72 -11.75 -26.63 -15.97
C ILE A 72 -11.05 -25.39 -15.42
N HIS A 73 -10.21 -25.52 -14.40
CA HIS A 73 -9.47 -24.39 -13.83
C HIS A 73 -8.56 -23.72 -14.88
N VAL A 74 -7.79 -24.51 -15.63
CA VAL A 74 -6.92 -24.02 -16.73
C VAL A 74 -7.75 -23.32 -17.81
N HIS A 75 -8.91 -23.87 -18.18
CA HIS A 75 -9.80 -23.24 -19.14
C HIS A 75 -10.30 -21.88 -18.65
N LEU A 76 -10.78 -21.80 -17.41
CA LEU A 76 -11.25 -20.54 -16.82
C LEU A 76 -10.13 -19.50 -16.69
N GLN A 77 -8.89 -19.92 -16.40
CA GLN A 77 -7.72 -19.04 -16.40
C GLN A 77 -7.44 -18.47 -17.80
N SER A 78 -7.58 -19.27 -18.86
CA SER A 78 -7.36 -18.82 -20.24
C SER A 78 -8.34 -17.74 -20.71
N ILE A 79 -9.56 -17.72 -20.16
CA ILE A 79 -10.58 -16.71 -20.43
C ILE A 79 -10.28 -15.39 -19.71
N GLY A 80 -9.68 -15.48 -18.52
CA GLY A 80 -9.25 -14.33 -17.72
C GLY A 80 -10.37 -13.73 -16.86
N LYS A 81 -10.33 -12.40 -16.69
CA LYS A 81 -11.06 -11.69 -15.62
C LYS A 81 -12.59 -11.81 -15.66
N TYR A 82 -13.17 -12.01 -16.84
CA TYR A 82 -14.63 -11.95 -17.04
C TYR A 82 -15.25 -13.33 -17.27
N VAL A 83 -14.70 -14.34 -16.60
CA VAL A 83 -15.21 -15.70 -16.63
C VAL A 83 -16.63 -15.80 -16.02
N LYS A 84 -17.48 -16.61 -16.64
CA LYS A 84 -18.87 -16.89 -16.22
C LYS A 84 -19.12 -18.39 -16.18
N ALA A 85 -20.13 -18.81 -15.43
CA ALA A 85 -20.52 -20.22 -15.32
C ALA A 85 -20.86 -20.86 -16.68
N MET A 86 -21.32 -20.05 -17.65
CA MET A 86 -21.59 -20.54 -19.01
C MET A 86 -20.33 -21.02 -19.73
N ASP A 87 -19.15 -20.50 -19.38
CA ASP A 87 -17.90 -20.91 -20.01
C ASP A 87 -17.56 -22.37 -19.67
N ILE A 88 -17.89 -22.82 -18.45
CA ILE A 88 -17.80 -24.24 -18.06
C ILE A 88 -18.77 -25.09 -18.90
N VAL A 89 -20.01 -24.61 -19.10
CA VAL A 89 -21.01 -25.31 -19.90
C VAL A 89 -20.52 -25.48 -21.34
N HIS A 90 -19.98 -24.40 -21.94
CA HIS A 90 -19.44 -24.42 -23.30
C HIS A 90 -18.21 -25.32 -23.43
N PHE A 91 -17.30 -25.29 -22.46
CA PHE A 91 -16.12 -26.15 -22.42
C PHE A 91 -16.49 -27.64 -22.46
N LEU A 92 -17.45 -28.05 -21.62
CA LEU A 92 -17.94 -29.43 -21.55
C LEU A 92 -18.87 -29.81 -22.71
N ASP A 93 -19.38 -28.82 -23.46
CA ASP A 93 -20.23 -29.07 -24.62
C ASP A 93 -19.45 -29.43 -25.90
N THR A 94 -18.12 -29.31 -25.87
CA THR A 94 -17.23 -29.70 -26.97
C THR A 94 -17.32 -31.20 -27.28
N SER A 95 -17.21 -31.56 -28.57
CA SER A 95 -17.30 -32.95 -29.03
C SER A 95 -16.26 -33.86 -28.38
N GLU A 96 -15.05 -33.34 -28.16
CA GLU A 96 -13.95 -34.03 -27.49
C GLU A 96 -14.27 -34.34 -26.02
N MET A 97 -14.73 -33.35 -25.25
CA MET A 97 -15.06 -33.56 -23.83
C MET A 97 -16.29 -34.43 -23.65
N LYS A 98 -17.31 -34.29 -24.51
CA LYS A 98 -18.47 -35.19 -24.51
C LYS A 98 -18.10 -36.64 -24.79
N ALA A 99 -17.20 -36.89 -25.74
CA ALA A 99 -16.73 -38.24 -26.07
C ALA A 99 -15.91 -38.83 -24.92
N ARG A 100 -14.98 -38.04 -24.35
CA ARG A 100 -14.12 -38.46 -23.23
C ARG A 100 -14.91 -38.77 -21.95
N LEU A 101 -15.81 -37.88 -21.57
CA LEU A 101 -16.63 -37.99 -20.35
C LEU A 101 -17.92 -38.82 -20.57
N LYS A 102 -18.13 -39.34 -21.79
CA LYS A 102 -19.32 -40.12 -22.19
C LYS A 102 -20.64 -39.43 -21.87
N LEU A 103 -20.67 -38.10 -22.00
CA LEU A 103 -21.83 -37.26 -21.70
C LEU A 103 -22.80 -37.21 -22.89
N LYS A 104 -24.05 -37.61 -22.67
CA LYS A 104 -25.14 -37.48 -23.68
C LYS A 104 -25.65 -36.05 -23.82
N LYS A 105 -25.55 -35.26 -22.74
CA LYS A 105 -25.89 -33.83 -22.66
C LYS A 105 -24.90 -33.16 -21.73
N THR A 106 -24.56 -31.90 -22.00
CA THR A 106 -23.72 -31.08 -21.12
C THR A 106 -24.45 -30.77 -19.81
N ILE A 107 -23.72 -30.27 -18.82
CA ILE A 107 -24.25 -29.88 -17.53
C ILE A 107 -25.17 -28.66 -17.63
N SER A 108 -26.06 -28.50 -16.65
CA SER A 108 -26.91 -27.31 -16.58
C SER A 108 -26.13 -26.08 -16.10
N LEU A 109 -26.64 -24.88 -16.39
CA LEU A 109 -26.10 -23.63 -15.85
C LEU A 109 -26.06 -23.63 -14.31
N ALA A 110 -27.08 -24.18 -13.66
CA ALA A 110 -27.15 -24.27 -12.20
C ALA A 110 -26.03 -25.17 -11.64
N THR A 111 -25.72 -26.27 -12.33
CA THR A 111 -24.59 -27.15 -11.99
C THR A 111 -23.26 -26.42 -12.13
N ALA A 112 -23.05 -25.70 -13.24
CA ALA A 112 -21.84 -24.92 -13.46
C ALA A 112 -21.67 -23.81 -12.41
N GLN A 113 -22.75 -23.15 -12.00
CA GLN A 113 -22.73 -22.16 -10.91
C GLN A 113 -22.33 -22.79 -9.57
N GLN A 114 -22.81 -24.00 -9.28
CA GLN A 114 -22.40 -24.72 -8.08
C GLN A 114 -20.92 -25.13 -8.13
N TRP A 115 -20.43 -25.57 -9.29
CA TRP A 115 -19.02 -25.90 -9.48
C TRP A 115 -18.11 -24.69 -9.31
N MET A 116 -18.48 -23.53 -9.84
CA MET A 116 -17.75 -22.28 -9.58
C MET A 116 -17.62 -22.01 -8.08
N ARG A 117 -18.65 -22.25 -7.26
CA ARG A 117 -18.57 -22.07 -5.81
C ARG A 117 -17.65 -23.07 -5.12
N ILE A 118 -17.64 -24.32 -5.57
CA ILE A 118 -16.79 -25.39 -5.04
C ILE A 118 -15.32 -25.11 -5.38
N MET A 119 -15.05 -24.59 -6.58
CA MET A 119 -13.72 -24.15 -7.03
C MET A 119 -13.35 -22.75 -6.52
N ASP A 120 -13.98 -22.28 -5.45
CA ASP A 120 -13.75 -21.00 -4.77
C ASP A 120 -13.92 -19.71 -5.60
N TYR A 121 -14.57 -19.78 -6.77
CA TYR A 121 -15.06 -18.57 -7.43
C TYR A 121 -16.22 -17.97 -6.64
N ARG A 122 -16.19 -16.65 -6.50
CA ARG A 122 -17.22 -15.86 -5.81
C ARG A 122 -17.66 -14.73 -6.74
N TRP A 123 -18.97 -14.55 -6.89
CA TRP A 123 -19.52 -13.37 -7.56
C TRP A 123 -19.50 -12.20 -6.59
N THR A 124 -18.47 -11.37 -6.68
CA THR A 124 -18.30 -10.19 -5.83
C THR A 124 -17.84 -8.99 -6.67
N LYS A 125 -17.91 -7.78 -6.11
CA LYS A 125 -17.26 -6.62 -6.73
C LYS A 125 -15.77 -6.89 -6.79
N ASN A 126 -15.10 -6.45 -7.86
CA ASN A 126 -13.65 -6.48 -7.94
C ASN A 126 -13.08 -5.95 -6.61
N PRO A 127 -12.21 -6.69 -5.91
CA PRO A 127 -11.47 -6.13 -4.81
C PRO A 127 -10.74 -4.92 -5.38
N GLN A 128 -11.03 -3.73 -4.84
CA GLN A 128 -10.27 -2.55 -5.18
C GLN A 128 -8.87 -2.81 -4.65
N GLY A 129 -7.88 -2.91 -5.54
CA GLY A 129 -6.51 -3.09 -5.12
C GLY A 129 -6.12 -1.93 -4.21
N GLN A 130 -5.51 -2.25 -3.07
CA GLN A 130 -4.71 -1.27 -2.36
C GLN A 130 -3.50 -0.94 -3.23
N PHE A 131 -3.04 0.32 -3.19
CA PHE A 131 -1.73 0.64 -3.74
C PHE A 131 -0.71 -0.26 -3.05
N VAL A 132 0.02 -1.06 -3.83
CA VAL A 132 1.16 -1.80 -3.32
C VAL A 132 2.24 -0.76 -3.09
N ASP A 133 2.30 -0.25 -1.87
CA ASP A 133 3.36 0.65 -1.45
C ASP A 133 4.69 -0.10 -1.59
N GLY A 134 5.67 0.51 -2.25
CA GLY A 134 6.98 -0.08 -2.53
C GLY A 134 7.87 -0.20 -1.29
N HIS A 135 7.27 -0.38 -0.11
CA HIS A 135 7.93 -0.47 1.19
C HIS A 135 8.84 -1.71 1.32
N GLU A 136 8.55 -2.77 0.57
CA GLU A 136 9.36 -4.00 0.51
C GLU A 136 10.43 -3.97 -0.60
N ARG A 137 10.66 -2.81 -1.26
CA ARG A 137 11.82 -2.67 -2.14
C ARG A 137 13.11 -2.70 -1.32
N GLU A 138 14.15 -3.31 -1.89
CA GLU A 138 15.42 -3.55 -1.21
C GLU A 138 16.04 -2.26 -0.63
N ASP A 139 16.02 -1.16 -1.38
CA ASP A 139 16.52 0.15 -0.94
C ASP A 139 15.73 0.72 0.25
N VAL A 140 14.42 0.54 0.27
CA VAL A 140 13.55 0.99 1.35
C VAL A 140 13.74 0.12 2.60
N VAL A 141 13.86 -1.20 2.42
CA VAL A 141 14.12 -2.13 3.52
C VAL A 141 15.50 -1.87 4.12
N GLU A 142 16.52 -1.66 3.30
CA GLU A 142 17.86 -1.31 3.75
C GLU A 142 17.85 -0.03 4.59
N TYR A 143 17.23 1.05 4.08
CA TYR A 143 17.09 2.29 4.84
C TYR A 143 16.33 2.09 6.16
N ARG A 144 15.21 1.35 6.13
CA ARG A 144 14.41 1.01 7.32
C ARG A 144 15.27 0.33 8.38
N GLN A 145 16.05 -0.69 7.98
CA GLN A 145 16.84 -1.50 8.90
C GLN A 145 18.12 -0.83 9.39
N LEU A 146 18.84 -0.13 8.51
CA LEU A 146 20.16 0.42 8.81
C LEU A 146 20.13 1.85 9.35
N VAL A 147 19.08 2.62 9.03
CA VAL A 147 19.00 4.04 9.38
C VAL A 147 17.82 4.32 10.31
N PHE A 148 16.60 4.04 9.86
CA PHE A 148 15.39 4.47 10.57
C PHE A 148 15.21 3.76 11.92
N LEU A 149 15.25 2.42 11.95
CA LEU A 149 15.04 1.65 13.18
C LEU A 149 16.13 1.90 14.25
N PRO A 150 17.44 1.92 13.91
CA PRO A 150 18.49 2.29 14.87
C PRO A 150 18.31 3.70 15.41
N PHE A 151 17.94 4.66 14.56
CA PHE A 151 17.66 6.03 14.97
C PHE A 151 16.47 6.10 15.94
N TRP A 152 15.35 5.44 15.61
CA TRP A 152 14.17 5.37 16.46
C TRP A 152 14.50 4.77 17.83
N LYS A 153 15.23 3.66 17.85
CA LYS A 153 15.67 2.98 19.07
C LYS A 153 16.56 3.87 19.96
N ASN A 154 17.38 4.75 19.37
CA ASN A 154 18.22 5.68 20.13
C ASN A 154 17.40 6.79 20.81
N MET A 155 16.28 7.18 20.21
CA MET A 155 15.39 8.20 20.78
C MET A 155 14.40 7.62 21.80
N GLU A 156 13.97 6.37 21.61
CA GLU A 156 12.95 5.68 22.42
C GLU A 156 13.12 5.88 23.95
N PRO A 157 14.34 5.82 24.54
CA PRO A 157 14.50 6.05 25.99
C PRO A 157 14.14 7.46 26.47
N SER A 158 14.17 8.45 25.58
CA SER A 158 13.81 9.85 25.88
C SER A 158 12.36 10.18 25.51
N MET A 159 11.64 9.24 24.88
CA MET A 159 10.22 9.36 24.57
C MET A 159 9.36 8.88 25.73
N ARG A 160 8.16 9.44 25.85
CA ARG A 160 7.19 8.99 26.86
C ARG A 160 6.62 7.64 26.47
N SER A 161 6.70 6.68 27.39
CA SER A 161 6.07 5.38 27.23
C SER A 161 4.68 5.38 27.88
N TRP A 162 3.73 4.68 27.26
CA TRP A 162 2.35 4.58 27.72
C TRP A 162 2.01 3.13 28.06
N THR A 163 1.20 2.93 29.11
CA THR A 163 0.68 1.60 29.45
C THR A 163 -0.23 1.07 28.35
N LYS A 164 -0.24 -0.26 28.15
CA LYS A 164 -1.02 -0.92 27.07
C LYS A 164 -2.53 -0.72 27.17
N ASN A 165 -3.06 -0.43 28.35
CA ASN A 165 -4.49 -0.21 28.55
C ASN A 165 -4.82 1.25 28.26
N ILE A 166 -5.66 1.48 27.25
CA ILE A 166 -6.13 2.82 26.83
C ILE A 166 -6.88 3.51 27.97
N GLU A 167 -7.65 2.77 28.76
CA GLU A 167 -8.44 3.30 29.89
C GLU A 167 -7.55 3.80 31.05
N ASP A 168 -6.33 3.29 31.15
CA ASP A 168 -5.36 3.62 32.20
C ASP A 168 -4.08 4.24 31.63
N ALA A 169 -4.11 4.77 30.40
CA ALA A 169 -2.94 5.29 29.71
C ALA A 169 -2.28 6.43 30.51
N ARG A 170 -1.28 6.06 31.32
CA ARG A 170 -0.47 7.00 32.10
C ARG A 170 0.96 6.99 31.55
N PRO A 171 1.66 8.12 31.63
CA PRO A 171 3.10 8.15 31.40
C PRO A 171 3.77 7.15 32.33
N VAL A 172 4.49 6.17 31.77
CA VAL A 172 5.42 5.36 32.54
C VAL A 172 6.69 6.18 32.70
N THR A 173 6.82 6.88 33.82
CA THR A 173 8.08 7.56 34.16
C THR A 173 9.07 6.52 34.67
N GLY A 174 9.94 6.03 33.78
CA GLY A 174 11.05 5.16 34.18
C GLY A 174 12.02 5.91 35.11
N PRO A 175 12.68 5.23 36.07
CA PRO A 175 13.80 5.82 36.79
C PRO A 175 14.90 6.18 35.77
N GLY A 176 15.24 7.46 35.65
CA GLY A 176 16.29 7.93 34.73
C GLY A 176 15.83 8.76 33.53
N MET A 177 14.55 9.17 33.43
CA MET A 177 14.17 10.19 32.45
C MET A 177 14.83 11.54 32.81
N SER A 178 16.00 11.82 32.23
CA SER A 178 16.56 13.16 32.23
C SER A 178 15.87 13.99 31.16
N ALA A 179 15.32 15.14 31.54
CA ALA A 179 14.90 16.16 30.59
C ALA A 179 16.07 16.54 29.64
N PRO A 180 15.78 17.00 28.41
CA PRO A 180 14.45 17.25 27.83
C PRO A 180 13.83 16.02 27.15
N HIS A 181 12.49 15.93 27.19
CA HIS A 181 11.73 14.84 26.58
C HIS A 181 11.68 14.96 25.05
N ILE A 182 11.70 13.84 24.35
CA ILE A 182 11.47 13.82 22.90
C ILE A 182 9.99 13.61 22.63
N ILE A 183 9.37 14.59 21.97
CA ILE A 183 7.98 14.58 21.53
C ILE A 183 7.95 14.36 20.02
N VAL A 184 7.30 13.28 19.59
CA VAL A 184 7.17 12.94 18.17
C VAL A 184 5.83 13.44 17.65
N TRP A 185 5.89 14.24 16.60
CA TRP A 185 4.74 14.76 15.88
C TRP A 185 4.62 14.04 14.54
N HIS A 186 3.55 13.28 14.38
CA HIS A 186 3.20 12.60 13.14
C HIS A 186 2.42 13.55 12.24
N HIS A 187 2.89 13.71 11.01
CA HIS A 187 2.21 14.49 9.98
C HIS A 187 1.68 13.57 8.88
N ASP A 188 0.49 13.90 8.37
CA ASP A 188 -0.07 13.26 7.19
C ASP A 188 -1.11 14.19 6.52
N GLU A 189 -1.40 13.95 5.24
CA GLU A 189 -2.43 14.64 4.48
C GLU A 189 -3.57 13.72 4.06
N SER A 190 -4.78 14.04 4.49
CA SER A 190 -5.99 13.31 4.12
C SER A 190 -6.90 14.15 3.26
N THR A 191 -7.40 13.58 2.15
CA THR A 191 -8.40 14.22 1.29
C THR A 191 -9.77 13.60 1.49
N PHE A 192 -10.75 14.45 1.80
CA PHE A 192 -12.15 14.10 1.98
C PHE A 192 -12.97 14.63 0.81
N TYR A 193 -13.96 13.86 0.38
CA TYR A 193 -14.85 14.25 -0.71
C TYR A 193 -16.28 14.48 -0.21
N ALA A 194 -16.97 15.48 -0.77
CA ALA A 194 -18.34 15.81 -0.37
C ALA A 194 -19.34 14.67 -0.59
N ASN A 195 -19.08 13.80 -1.57
CA ASN A 195 -19.93 12.64 -1.85
C ASN A 195 -19.33 11.33 -1.31
N ASP A 196 -18.40 11.39 -0.33
CA ASP A 196 -17.93 10.19 0.38
C ASP A 196 -19.10 9.50 1.07
N ARG A 197 -19.23 8.19 0.81
CA ARG A 197 -20.45 7.45 1.16
C ARG A 197 -20.17 6.02 1.52
N ARG A 198 -21.01 5.50 2.42
CA ARG A 198 -21.12 4.06 2.69
C ARG A 198 -21.77 3.38 1.48
N LYS A 199 -20.96 2.75 0.64
CA LYS A 199 -21.41 2.05 -0.58
C LYS A 199 -22.08 0.70 -0.29
N ILE A 200 -22.01 0.22 0.94
CA ILE A 200 -22.56 -1.05 1.40
C ILE A 200 -23.47 -0.77 2.59
N ARG A 201 -24.73 -1.18 2.48
CA ARG A 201 -25.72 -1.17 3.54
C ARG A 201 -26.72 -2.29 3.29
N TRP A 202 -27.40 -2.71 4.34
CA TRP A 202 -28.60 -3.53 4.21
C TRP A 202 -29.70 -2.68 3.57
N VAL A 203 -30.34 -3.21 2.54
CA VAL A 203 -31.40 -2.55 1.76
C VAL A 203 -32.62 -3.46 1.80
N HIS A 204 -33.79 -2.89 2.09
CA HIS A 204 -35.05 -3.64 2.13
C HIS A 204 -35.51 -3.99 0.71
N SER A 205 -36.18 -5.12 0.51
CA SER A 205 -36.57 -5.63 -0.83
C SER A 205 -37.48 -4.69 -1.63
N GLY A 206 -38.21 -3.80 -0.95
CA GLY A 206 -39.07 -2.79 -1.57
C GLY A 206 -38.43 -1.41 -1.77
N GLU A 207 -37.17 -1.22 -1.37
CA GLU A 207 -36.48 0.06 -1.53
C GLU A 207 -36.06 0.26 -3.00
N THR A 208 -36.44 1.39 -3.59
CA THR A 208 -36.09 1.73 -4.97
C THR A 208 -34.78 2.51 -5.04
N ALA A 209 -34.09 2.40 -6.17
CA ALA A 209 -32.82 3.09 -6.37
C ALA A 209 -33.01 4.62 -6.39
N VAL A 210 -32.36 5.32 -5.45
CA VAL A 210 -32.31 6.79 -5.45
C VAL A 210 -31.16 7.25 -6.36
N PRO A 211 -31.40 8.20 -7.28
CA PRO A 211 -30.33 8.79 -8.09
C PRO A 211 -29.25 9.43 -7.22
N TYR A 212 -27.99 9.23 -7.60
CA TYR A 212 -26.85 9.80 -6.87
C TYR A 212 -26.24 10.98 -7.63
N ALA A 213 -25.68 11.92 -6.86
CA ALA A 213 -24.79 12.93 -7.43
C ALA A 213 -23.63 12.25 -8.18
N LYS A 214 -23.32 12.77 -9.37
CA LYS A 214 -22.26 12.24 -10.23
C LYS A 214 -20.90 12.67 -9.69
N GLY A 215 -19.96 11.73 -9.62
CA GLY A 215 -18.59 11.97 -9.15
C GLY A 215 -18.46 12.05 -7.62
N GLU A 216 -17.24 12.31 -7.16
CA GLU A 216 -16.90 12.41 -5.73
C GLU A 216 -17.25 13.79 -5.15
N GLY A 217 -17.53 14.77 -6.01
CA GLY A 217 -17.90 16.11 -5.59
C GLY A 217 -16.68 16.94 -5.18
N ALA A 218 -16.93 17.94 -4.34
CA ALA A 218 -15.92 18.84 -3.81
C ALA A 218 -14.92 18.11 -2.91
N SER A 219 -13.61 18.30 -3.11
CA SER A 219 -12.59 17.80 -2.18
C SER A 219 -12.16 18.86 -1.16
N LEU A 220 -11.77 18.38 0.02
CA LEU A 220 -11.10 19.13 1.08
C LEU A 220 -9.93 18.28 1.58
N MET A 221 -8.72 18.79 1.39
CA MET A 221 -7.51 18.21 1.97
C MET A 221 -7.28 18.82 3.35
N VAL A 222 -6.91 17.98 4.30
CA VAL A 222 -6.53 18.35 5.66
C VAL A 222 -5.12 17.83 5.90
N ALA A 223 -4.20 18.73 6.24
CA ALA A 223 -2.85 18.40 6.66
C ALA A 223 -2.67 18.86 8.11
N ASP A 224 -2.13 18.04 8.99
CA ASP A 224 -1.99 18.39 10.41
C ASP A 224 -0.90 17.56 11.10
N PHE A 225 -0.50 17.98 12.30
CA PHE A 225 0.45 17.27 13.16
C PHE A 225 -0.26 16.74 14.40
N VAL A 226 0.05 15.50 14.78
CA VAL A 226 -0.48 14.87 16.00
C VAL A 226 0.63 14.19 16.80
N SER A 227 0.62 14.38 18.12
CA SER A 227 1.47 13.65 19.07
C SER A 227 0.61 12.89 20.07
N ALA A 228 1.18 11.83 20.66
CA ALA A 228 0.52 11.12 21.76
C ALA A 228 0.46 11.98 23.04
N ASP A 229 1.42 12.87 23.22
CA ASP A 229 1.57 13.70 24.42
C ASP A 229 0.60 14.88 24.45
N TYR A 230 0.41 15.56 23.31
CA TYR A 230 -0.35 16.81 23.23
C TYR A 230 -1.57 16.74 22.29
N GLY A 231 -1.76 15.63 21.58
CA GLY A 231 -2.81 15.52 20.56
C GLY A 231 -2.47 16.37 19.33
N TRP A 232 -3.45 17.10 18.80
CA TRP A 232 -3.25 17.95 17.61
C TRP A 232 -2.41 19.17 17.96
N LEU A 233 -1.47 19.54 17.07
CA LEU A 233 -0.54 20.65 17.31
C LEU A 233 -1.27 22.00 17.31
N ARG A 234 -1.44 22.55 18.51
CA ARG A 234 -2.13 23.81 18.78
C ARG A 234 -1.45 24.56 19.91
N SER A 235 -1.62 25.88 19.92
CA SER A 235 -1.29 26.67 21.10
C SER A 235 -2.17 26.26 22.28
N PRO A 236 -1.69 26.36 23.54
CA PRO A 236 -2.46 25.98 24.73
C PRO A 236 -3.79 26.73 24.89
N ASP A 237 -3.87 27.96 24.36
CA ASP A 237 -5.09 28.79 24.35
C ASP A 237 -6.03 28.47 23.17
N GLY A 238 -5.61 27.62 22.23
CA GLY A 238 -6.36 27.22 21.04
C GLY A 238 -6.48 28.29 19.96
N THR A 239 -5.76 29.40 20.05
CA THR A 239 -5.83 30.50 19.06
C THR A 239 -5.02 30.23 17.80
N ARG A 240 -3.98 29.40 17.89
CA ARG A 240 -3.12 28.98 16.78
C ARG A 240 -3.18 27.46 16.61
N GLU A 241 -3.21 27.01 15.36
CA GLU A 241 -3.09 25.60 15.01
C GLU A 241 -2.17 25.41 13.82
N ALA A 242 -1.49 24.26 13.75
CA ALA A 242 -0.66 23.89 12.61
C ALA A 242 -1.48 23.29 11.44
N ARG A 243 -2.78 23.04 11.66
CA ARG A 243 -3.68 22.46 10.67
C ARG A 243 -3.83 23.35 9.45
N VAL A 244 -3.81 22.72 8.28
CA VAL A 244 -4.14 23.37 7.00
C VAL A 244 -5.37 22.72 6.39
N LEU A 245 -6.37 23.55 6.07
CA LEU A 245 -7.55 23.18 5.30
C LEU A 245 -7.40 23.68 3.87
N PHE A 246 -7.22 22.76 2.93
CA PHE A 246 -6.92 23.09 1.54
C PHE A 246 -8.00 22.58 0.59
N LYS A 247 -8.66 23.51 -0.12
CA LYS A 247 -9.69 23.21 -1.13
C LYS A 247 -9.01 22.92 -2.47
N ALA A 248 -8.62 21.66 -2.66
CA ALA A 248 -7.98 21.22 -3.89
C ALA A 248 -8.88 21.38 -5.14
N GLY A 249 -8.26 21.68 -6.28
CA GLY A 249 -8.90 21.70 -7.60
C GLY A 249 -8.59 22.93 -8.45
N LYS A 250 -8.67 22.76 -9.78
CA LYS A 250 -8.32 23.78 -10.80
C LYS A 250 -9.08 25.10 -10.67
N ALA A 251 -10.34 25.06 -10.22
CA ALA A 251 -11.17 26.25 -9.99
C ALA A 251 -11.23 26.66 -8.50
N ARG A 252 -10.25 26.23 -7.69
CA ARG A 252 -10.19 26.44 -6.23
C ARG A 252 -8.79 26.91 -5.83
N GLN A 253 -8.17 26.28 -4.84
CA GLN A 253 -6.82 26.65 -4.38
C GLN A 253 -5.71 25.96 -5.18
N GLY A 254 -6.05 25.09 -6.14
CA GLY A 254 -5.07 24.41 -6.98
C GLY A 254 -4.60 23.09 -6.38
N TYR A 255 -3.29 22.88 -6.34
CA TYR A 255 -2.62 21.71 -5.79
C TYR A 255 -1.84 22.12 -4.55
N PHE A 256 -1.77 21.23 -3.56
CA PHE A 256 -0.94 21.43 -2.37
C PHE A 256 0.54 21.29 -2.76
N THR A 257 1.32 22.33 -2.51
CA THR A 257 2.70 22.45 -3.00
C THR A 257 3.71 22.27 -1.88
N ASN A 258 4.98 22.11 -2.25
CA ASN A 258 6.07 22.12 -1.27
C ASN A 258 6.12 23.43 -0.47
N GLU A 259 5.77 24.57 -1.05
CA GLU A 259 5.75 25.85 -0.33
C GLU A 259 4.68 25.87 0.77
N ASP A 260 3.53 25.24 0.52
CA ASP A 260 2.48 25.07 1.54
C ASP A 260 3.00 24.22 2.71
N ILE A 261 3.70 23.12 2.42
CA ILE A 261 4.31 22.24 3.44
C ILE A 261 5.38 23.00 4.22
N LEU A 262 6.26 23.76 3.55
CA LEU A 262 7.27 24.58 4.23
C LEU A 262 6.63 25.65 5.13
N SER A 263 5.55 26.26 4.66
CA SER A 263 4.80 27.26 5.44
C SER A 263 4.13 26.63 6.66
N GLN A 264 3.54 25.44 6.49
CA GLN A 264 2.95 24.67 7.57
C GLN A 264 4.02 24.28 8.61
N ALA A 265 5.16 23.75 8.16
CA ALA A 265 6.26 23.36 9.02
C ALA A 265 6.85 24.56 9.80
N LYS A 266 6.97 25.74 9.17
CA LYS A 266 7.36 26.97 9.87
C LYS A 266 6.38 27.33 10.98
N ASN A 267 5.09 27.38 10.67
CA ASN A 267 4.07 27.69 11.68
C ASN A 267 4.07 26.64 12.82
N ALA A 268 4.28 25.36 12.50
CA ALA A 268 4.44 24.32 13.51
C ALA A 268 5.66 24.58 14.41
N MET A 269 6.82 24.90 13.84
CA MET A 269 8.02 25.26 14.61
C MET A 269 7.79 26.50 15.48
N ASP A 270 7.15 27.54 14.96
CA ASP A 270 6.83 28.76 15.72
C ASP A 270 5.92 28.47 16.94
N ILE A 271 4.94 27.57 16.79
CA ILE A 271 4.06 27.14 17.91
C ILE A 271 4.87 26.37 18.96
N LEU A 272 5.78 25.50 18.51
CA LEU A 272 6.59 24.66 19.40
C LEU A 272 7.61 25.48 20.20
N GLU A 273 8.32 26.40 19.53
CA GLU A 273 9.28 27.29 20.18
C GLU A 273 8.63 28.21 21.21
N GLU A 274 7.41 28.68 20.94
CA GLU A 274 6.70 29.60 21.84
C GLU A 274 6.09 28.88 23.05
N HIS A 275 5.47 27.72 22.85
CA HIS A 275 4.62 27.11 23.88
C HIS A 275 5.21 25.85 24.52
N TYR A 276 6.21 25.22 23.91
CA TYR A 276 6.80 23.97 24.39
C TYR A 276 8.35 23.97 24.38
N PRO A 277 9.03 25.06 24.82
CA PRO A 277 10.48 25.22 24.64
C PRO A 277 11.34 24.22 25.43
N ASP A 278 10.80 23.60 26.47
CA ASP A 278 11.52 22.66 27.33
C ASP A 278 11.59 21.24 26.73
N ASP A 279 10.82 20.97 25.68
CA ASP A 279 10.78 19.68 24.99
C ASP A 279 11.65 19.69 23.73
N LYS A 280 12.17 18.52 23.36
CA LYS A 280 12.77 18.28 22.05
C LYS A 280 11.70 17.76 21.11
N HIS A 281 11.53 18.40 19.96
CA HIS A 281 10.49 18.02 19.00
C HIS A 281 11.07 17.33 17.78
N VAL A 282 10.42 16.24 17.37
CA VAL A 282 10.71 15.52 16.14
C VAL A 282 9.47 15.53 15.26
N LEU A 283 9.55 16.22 14.12
CA LEU A 283 8.50 16.21 13.10
C LEU A 283 8.74 15.04 12.14
N LEU A 284 7.77 14.14 12.03
CA LEU A 284 7.84 12.95 11.20
C LEU A 284 6.89 13.08 10.00
N PHE A 285 7.48 13.05 8.81
CA PHE A 285 6.78 13.10 7.53
C PHE A 285 6.91 11.77 6.79
N ASP A 286 6.00 11.53 5.86
CA ASP A 286 6.16 10.48 4.86
C ASP A 286 7.20 10.88 3.78
N ASN A 287 7.45 9.96 2.85
CA ASN A 287 8.38 10.18 1.73
C ASN A 287 7.69 10.69 0.46
N ALA A 288 6.57 11.40 0.57
CA ALA A 288 5.92 12.01 -0.58
C ALA A 288 6.91 12.90 -1.36
N THR A 289 6.80 12.88 -2.69
CA THR A 289 7.71 13.63 -3.57
C THR A 289 7.69 15.14 -3.29
N THR A 290 6.58 15.66 -2.77
CA THR A 290 6.41 17.05 -2.32
C THR A 290 7.24 17.35 -1.07
N HIS A 291 7.43 16.41 -0.14
CA HIS A 291 8.29 16.52 1.03
C HIS A 291 9.77 16.50 0.65
N GLN A 292 10.12 15.72 -0.38
CA GLN A 292 11.51 15.56 -0.84
C GLN A 292 11.95 16.61 -1.87
N LYS A 293 11.12 17.63 -2.17
CA LYS A 293 11.47 18.66 -3.14
C LYS A 293 12.70 19.42 -2.65
N ARG A 294 13.72 19.50 -3.51
CA ARG A 294 14.87 20.38 -3.29
C ARG A 294 14.48 21.82 -3.66
N ALA A 295 15.24 22.79 -3.17
CA ALA A 295 15.02 24.17 -3.63
C ALA A 295 15.20 24.26 -5.15
N ASP A 296 14.53 25.23 -5.75
CA ASP A 296 14.42 25.39 -7.20
C ASP A 296 15.78 25.59 -7.91
N ASP A 297 16.76 26.14 -7.19
CA ASP A 297 18.14 26.37 -7.63
C ASP A 297 19.13 25.27 -7.20
N ALA A 298 18.64 24.19 -6.57
CA ALA A 298 19.51 23.19 -5.97
C ALA A 298 20.36 22.45 -7.02
N LEU A 299 21.55 22.07 -6.61
CA LEU A 299 22.47 21.30 -7.45
C LEU A 299 21.84 20.00 -7.94
N SER A 300 21.94 19.79 -9.25
CA SER A 300 21.45 18.59 -9.91
C SER A 300 22.35 18.21 -11.07
N ALA A 301 22.97 17.03 -10.97
CA ALA A 301 23.71 16.42 -12.07
C ALA A 301 22.79 15.93 -13.21
N ARG A 302 21.47 15.85 -12.98
CA ARG A 302 20.54 15.30 -13.95
C ARG A 302 20.40 16.25 -15.14
N LYS A 303 20.62 15.72 -16.34
CA LYS A 303 20.47 16.43 -17.62
C LYS A 303 21.42 17.63 -17.81
N MET A 304 22.52 17.72 -17.05
CA MET A 304 23.57 18.71 -17.30
C MET A 304 24.25 18.42 -18.65
N PRO A 305 24.38 19.41 -19.56
CA PRO A 305 25.05 19.20 -20.83
C PRO A 305 26.57 19.06 -20.62
N LYS A 306 27.18 18.14 -21.37
CA LYS A 306 28.63 17.90 -21.28
C LYS A 306 29.46 19.13 -21.66
N PHE A 307 29.03 19.86 -22.68
CA PHE A 307 29.74 21.01 -23.22
C PHE A 307 28.98 22.31 -22.94
N THR A 308 29.69 23.43 -22.97
CA THR A 308 29.09 24.77 -22.91
C THR A 308 28.04 24.91 -24.03
N PRO A 309 26.79 25.34 -23.73
CA PRO A 309 25.76 25.53 -24.75
C PRO A 309 26.21 26.49 -25.87
N ALA A 310 25.65 26.35 -27.07
CA ALA A 310 25.92 27.28 -28.18
C ALA A 310 25.43 28.71 -27.87
N VAL A 311 25.98 29.72 -28.55
CA VAL A 311 25.53 31.12 -28.44
C VAL A 311 24.04 31.21 -28.80
N GLY A 312 23.26 31.98 -28.01
CA GLY A 312 21.81 32.07 -28.13
C GLY A 312 21.04 30.97 -27.37
N ASN A 313 21.73 29.98 -26.81
CA ASN A 313 21.14 28.96 -25.93
C ASN A 313 21.79 28.98 -24.55
N ASN A 314 21.00 28.63 -23.53
CA ASN A 314 21.51 28.41 -22.18
C ASN A 314 20.80 27.24 -21.51
N TRP A 315 21.49 26.64 -20.54
CA TRP A 315 20.98 25.57 -19.71
C TRP A 315 20.74 26.08 -18.29
N GLY A 316 19.62 25.68 -17.71
CA GLY A 316 19.24 26.00 -16.34
C GLY A 316 18.18 25.01 -15.88
N VAL A 317 17.90 25.04 -14.58
CA VAL A 317 16.87 24.21 -13.97
C VAL A 317 15.51 24.78 -14.32
N GLU A 318 14.60 23.94 -14.79
CA GLU A 318 13.22 24.36 -15.06
C GLU A 318 12.44 24.51 -13.75
N THR A 319 11.88 25.69 -13.54
CA THR A 319 11.09 26.04 -12.36
C THR A 319 9.75 26.63 -12.80
N ASN A 320 8.73 26.49 -11.96
CA ASN A 320 7.42 27.05 -12.26
C ASN A 320 7.47 28.57 -12.11
N ILE A 321 6.84 29.31 -13.03
CA ILE A 321 6.68 30.76 -12.86
C ILE A 321 5.59 30.98 -11.82
N ILE A 322 5.97 31.56 -10.69
CA ILE A 322 5.05 31.92 -9.61
C ILE A 322 4.53 33.34 -9.85
N GLY A 323 3.22 33.51 -9.83
CA GLY A 323 2.55 34.80 -9.96
C GLY A 323 2.66 35.64 -8.68
N ALA A 324 2.20 36.89 -8.75
CA ALA A 324 2.18 37.78 -7.58
C ALA A 324 1.31 37.26 -6.41
N ASP A 325 0.43 36.30 -6.68
CA ASP A 325 -0.44 35.62 -5.72
C ASP A 325 0.22 34.39 -5.07
N GLY A 326 1.50 34.12 -5.35
CA GLY A 326 2.22 32.97 -4.82
C GLY A 326 1.84 31.63 -5.48
N LYS A 327 1.14 31.65 -6.62
CA LYS A 327 0.68 30.42 -7.30
C LYS A 327 1.33 30.21 -8.66
N PRO A 328 1.42 28.96 -9.14
CA PRO A 328 1.90 28.68 -10.49
C PRO A 328 1.06 29.37 -11.56
N THR A 329 1.74 30.03 -12.49
CA THR A 329 1.09 30.74 -13.61
C THR A 329 0.80 29.76 -14.74
N TYR A 330 -0.37 29.86 -15.35
CA TYR A 330 -0.80 28.98 -16.43
C TYR A 330 -0.80 29.72 -17.78
N GLY A 331 -0.33 29.03 -18.82
CA GLY A 331 -0.40 29.51 -20.19
C GLY A 331 -1.80 29.40 -20.78
N PRO A 332 -2.01 29.94 -22.00
CA PRO A 332 -3.30 29.85 -22.71
C PRO A 332 -3.75 28.40 -22.98
N ASP A 333 -2.80 27.47 -23.03
CA ASP A 333 -3.02 26.03 -23.19
C ASP A 333 -3.37 25.30 -21.88
N GLY A 334 -3.40 26.04 -20.75
CA GLY A 334 -3.66 25.50 -19.43
C GLY A 334 -2.48 24.72 -18.83
N LYS A 335 -1.28 24.79 -19.41
CA LYS A 335 -0.07 24.22 -18.81
C LYS A 335 0.62 25.24 -17.91
N ILE A 336 1.33 24.74 -16.89
CA ILE A 336 2.14 25.58 -16.01
C ILE A 336 3.29 26.19 -16.82
N LEU A 337 3.41 27.51 -16.79
CA LEU A 337 4.53 28.21 -17.39
C LEU A 337 5.79 27.96 -16.57
N LYS A 338 6.90 27.75 -17.27
CA LYS A 338 8.19 27.47 -16.67
C LYS A 338 9.22 28.48 -17.10
N THR A 339 10.15 28.78 -16.20
CA THR A 339 11.35 29.54 -16.49
C THR A 339 12.59 28.70 -16.20
N LYS A 340 13.74 29.13 -16.71
CA LYS A 340 15.03 28.50 -16.41
C LYS A 340 15.77 29.35 -15.37
N VAL A 341 16.13 28.75 -14.25
CA VAL A 341 16.98 29.38 -13.22
C VAL A 341 18.39 28.79 -13.26
N GLN A 342 19.36 29.59 -12.83
CA GLN A 342 20.71 29.10 -12.62
C GLN A 342 20.76 28.24 -11.36
N MET A 343 21.50 27.14 -11.40
CA MET A 343 21.83 26.42 -10.16
C MET A 343 22.70 27.30 -9.28
N ARG A 344 22.53 27.16 -7.97
CA ARG A 344 23.45 27.72 -6.97
C ARG A 344 24.86 27.18 -7.17
N ASP A 345 25.84 27.86 -6.60
CA ASP A 345 27.23 27.40 -6.63
C ASP A 345 27.44 26.14 -5.79
N GLY A 346 28.41 25.34 -6.23
CA GLY A 346 28.89 24.18 -5.50
C GLY A 346 29.97 24.56 -4.50
N THR A 347 30.50 23.56 -3.82
CA THR A 347 31.62 23.76 -2.90
C THR A 347 32.69 22.72 -3.19
N PHE A 348 33.93 23.18 -3.35
CA PHE A 348 35.10 22.31 -3.48
C PHE A 348 35.51 21.75 -2.11
N ALA A 349 36.44 20.79 -2.13
CA ALA A 349 36.96 20.15 -0.91
C ALA A 349 37.62 21.13 0.08
N ASP A 350 38.15 22.24 -0.43
CA ASP A 350 38.78 23.31 0.35
C ASP A 350 37.79 24.36 0.88
N GLY A 351 36.48 24.17 0.62
CA GLY A 351 35.43 25.10 1.01
C GLY A 351 35.21 26.27 0.04
N SER A 352 36.01 26.37 -1.02
CA SER A 352 35.85 27.44 -2.02
C SER A 352 34.62 27.19 -2.93
N PRO A 353 33.95 28.25 -3.41
CA PRO A 353 32.77 28.10 -4.25
C PRO A 353 33.13 27.60 -5.65
N GLN A 354 32.37 26.63 -6.15
CA GLN A 354 32.45 26.17 -7.51
C GLN A 354 31.32 26.76 -8.35
N THR A 355 31.68 27.72 -9.20
CA THR A 355 30.72 28.37 -10.09
C THR A 355 30.40 27.49 -11.31
N PHE A 356 29.12 27.24 -11.55
CA PHE A 356 28.64 26.46 -12.71
C PHE A 356 28.37 27.31 -13.95
N TYR A 357 28.21 28.62 -13.74
CA TYR A 357 27.92 29.61 -14.77
C TYR A 357 29.11 30.56 -14.87
N PHE A 358 29.34 31.14 -16.06
CA PHE A 358 30.39 32.14 -16.19
C PHE A 358 30.05 33.39 -15.37
N PRO A 359 31.02 33.94 -14.62
CA PRO A 359 30.79 35.07 -13.73
C PRO A 359 30.54 36.36 -14.50
N GLU A 360 30.14 37.39 -13.76
CA GLU A 360 29.99 38.75 -14.26
C GLU A 360 31.29 39.26 -14.91
N GLY A 361 31.16 39.92 -16.06
CA GLY A 361 32.30 40.44 -16.84
C GLY A 361 32.98 39.42 -17.76
N HIS A 362 32.53 38.16 -17.78
CA HIS A 362 32.96 37.18 -18.79
C HIS A 362 32.21 37.38 -20.12
N ALA A 363 32.86 37.14 -21.27
CA ALA A 363 32.21 37.24 -22.59
C ALA A 363 30.96 36.35 -22.79
N ARG A 364 30.78 35.38 -21.88
CA ARG A 364 29.66 34.44 -21.82
C ARG A 364 28.95 34.45 -20.46
N GLU A 365 28.94 35.59 -19.78
CA GLU A 365 28.30 35.78 -18.48
C GLU A 365 26.93 35.08 -18.37
N GLY A 366 26.71 34.40 -17.24
CA GLY A 366 25.45 33.71 -16.94
C GLY A 366 25.19 32.45 -17.77
N VAL A 367 26.07 32.07 -18.69
CA VAL A 367 25.96 30.81 -19.44
C VAL A 367 26.56 29.67 -18.63
N PHE A 368 25.85 28.54 -18.59
CA PHE A 368 26.34 27.30 -18.02
C PHE A 368 27.65 26.83 -18.70
N LYS A 369 28.68 26.54 -17.91
CA LYS A 369 30.03 26.21 -18.41
C LYS A 369 30.11 24.85 -19.13
N GLY A 370 29.22 23.91 -18.82
CA GLY A 370 29.31 22.52 -19.30
C GLY A 370 30.09 21.62 -18.35
N MET A 371 29.67 20.36 -18.23
CA MET A 371 30.29 19.42 -17.28
C MET A 371 31.79 19.21 -17.50
N ALA A 372 32.27 19.24 -18.76
CA ALA A 372 33.69 19.06 -19.06
C ALA A 372 34.56 20.16 -18.43
N VAL A 373 34.07 21.39 -18.42
CA VAL A 373 34.76 22.54 -17.82
C VAL A 373 34.65 22.49 -16.29
N THR A 374 33.45 22.20 -15.76
CA THR A 374 33.22 22.18 -14.32
C THR A 374 33.92 21.02 -13.62
N CYS A 375 33.95 19.83 -14.22
CA CYS A 375 34.67 18.69 -13.65
C CYS A 375 36.19 18.79 -13.86
N GLY A 376 36.63 19.50 -14.90
CA GLY A 376 38.06 19.76 -15.15
C GLY A 376 38.71 20.68 -14.11
N SER A 377 37.92 21.49 -13.40
CA SER A 377 38.41 22.38 -12.33
C SER A 377 38.59 21.71 -10.95
N GLY A 378 38.28 20.43 -10.81
CA GLY A 378 38.46 19.67 -9.56
C GLY A 378 37.19 18.93 -9.12
N PRO A 379 37.31 17.93 -8.21
CA PRO A 379 36.18 17.16 -7.72
C PRO A 379 35.29 17.96 -6.76
N LEU A 380 33.97 17.83 -6.93
CA LEU A 380 32.94 18.36 -6.02
C LEU A 380 33.00 17.65 -4.68
N LEU A 381 33.03 18.41 -3.57
CA LEU A 381 32.80 17.85 -2.24
C LEU A 381 31.41 18.30 -1.76
N ARG A 382 30.48 17.35 -1.77
CA ARG A 382 29.07 17.47 -1.33
C ARG A 382 28.14 18.29 -2.25
N MET A 383 27.06 17.63 -2.70
CA MET A 383 25.75 18.27 -2.75
C MET A 383 25.30 18.48 -1.29
N ALA A 384 25.83 19.52 -0.63
CA ALA A 384 25.46 19.82 0.75
C ALA A 384 24.02 20.35 0.76
N GLY A 385 23.06 19.45 1.00
CA GLY A 385 21.72 19.82 1.41
C GLY A 385 21.78 20.34 2.84
N TYR A 386 22.13 21.61 3.03
CA TYR A 386 21.83 22.38 4.24
C TYR A 386 21.83 23.88 3.90
N SER A 387 20.79 24.58 4.37
CA SER A 387 20.56 26.05 4.35
C SER A 387 19.51 26.60 3.37
N SER A 388 18.32 26.01 3.36
CA SER A 388 17.04 26.75 3.33
C SER A 388 15.95 25.70 3.47
N LEU A 389 15.27 25.67 4.63
CA LEU A 389 14.07 24.84 4.92
C LEU A 389 13.82 23.73 3.89
N GLN A 390 14.65 22.68 3.93
CA GLN A 390 14.56 21.54 3.03
C GLN A 390 14.06 20.37 3.87
N ILE A 391 12.80 20.00 3.67
CA ILE A 391 12.18 18.77 4.21
C ILE A 391 12.75 17.52 3.50
N SER A 392 13.72 17.68 2.60
CA SER A 392 14.57 16.58 2.14
C SER A 392 15.69 16.33 3.15
N HIS A 393 15.63 15.17 3.79
CA HIS A 393 16.37 14.68 4.98
C HIS A 393 15.53 14.89 6.25
N ASN A 394 14.84 13.83 6.66
CA ASN A 394 14.39 13.70 8.04
C ASN A 394 15.53 14.11 8.97
N LEU A 395 15.19 15.00 9.91
CA LEU A 395 15.94 15.46 11.08
C LEU A 395 16.58 16.86 10.95
N PHE A 396 15.79 17.86 11.37
CA PHE A 396 16.31 19.11 11.90
C PHE A 396 16.60 18.94 13.39
N PHE A 397 17.87 19.03 13.77
CA PHE A 397 18.27 19.51 15.09
C PHE A 397 19.08 20.79 14.85
N ARG A 398 18.66 21.92 15.42
CA ARG A 398 19.59 23.00 15.76
C ARG A 398 19.91 22.88 17.26
N PRO A 399 21.19 23.10 17.64
CA PRO A 399 21.64 22.94 19.03
C PRO A 399 20.93 23.87 20.00
#